data_AF-A0A5C1YSJ2-F1
#
_entry.id   AF-A0A5C1YSJ2-F1
#
_cell.length_a   1.000
_cell.length_b   1.000
_cell.length_c   1.000
_cell.angle_alpha   90.00
_cell.angle_beta   90.00
_cell.angle_gamma   90.00
#
_symmetry.space_group_name_H-M   'P 1'
#
loop_
_entity.id
_entity.type
_entity.pdbx_description
1 polymer ?
#
loop_
_entity_poly.entity_id
_entity_poly.type
_entity_poly.pdbx_seq_one_letter_code
_entity_poly.pdbx_strand_id
1 'polypeptide(L)'
;MAERAVIHQNGGQGCGELRGERRDNGEQMQSPGLLLVSCRQTIGWTLMQMERRSGIPRSEFRRWERGQAAMPVEVRAWLCALRALHRQYASPLSASVRMGGNRQPMGPREVARACLVIGWSERVLAERMGEHRTHLRRLMERGERLTPRRSRWLDHLEDGHLTWSRP
;
A
#
# COMPACT_ATOMS: atom_id res chain seq x y z
N MET A 1 0.39 -17.38 78.13
CA MET A 1 1.00 -16.03 78.12
C MET A 1 1.63 -15.88 76.73
N ALA A 2 0.99 -15.18 75.78
CA ALA A 2 1.20 -13.74 75.48
C ALA A 2 2.71 -13.42 75.36
N GLU A 3 3.27 -13.04 74.21
CA GLU A 3 2.99 -11.79 73.49
C GLU A 3 3.37 -11.84 71.99
N ARG A 4 2.78 -10.89 71.25
CA ARG A 4 2.90 -10.64 69.81
C ARG A 4 4.02 -9.64 69.48
N ALA A 5 4.29 -9.57 68.16
CA ALA A 5 4.81 -8.44 67.37
C ALA A 5 6.30 -8.62 66.93
N VAL A 6 6.76 -8.22 65.74
CA VAL A 6 6.31 -7.19 64.78
C VAL A 6 6.60 -7.65 63.33
N ILE A 7 5.81 -7.07 62.42
CA ILE A 7 5.77 -7.14 60.96
C ILE A 7 7.10 -6.78 60.28
N HIS A 8 7.43 -7.48 59.18
CA HIS A 8 8.00 -6.81 58.01
C HIS A 8 7.30 -7.29 56.73
N GLN A 9 6.65 -6.35 56.06
CA GLN A 9 6.15 -6.45 54.69
C GLN A 9 7.30 -6.27 53.69
N ASN A 10 7.06 -6.77 52.47
CA ASN A 10 7.69 -6.50 51.15
C ASN A 10 8.03 -7.85 50.49
N GLY A 11 7.46 -8.28 49.37
CA GLY A 11 6.66 -7.63 48.35
C GLY A 11 6.95 -8.38 47.04
N GLY A 12 5.91 -8.74 46.28
CA GLY A 12 6.05 -9.16 44.88
C GLY A 12 5.77 -10.63 44.58
N GLN A 13 4.49 -10.97 44.45
CA GLN A 13 4.03 -12.07 43.60
C GLN A 13 4.07 -11.65 42.12
N GLY A 14 4.27 -12.63 41.24
CA GLY A 14 4.05 -12.60 39.79
C GLY A 14 5.05 -13.55 39.11
N CYS A 15 4.81 -14.86 38.93
CA CYS A 15 3.67 -15.52 38.29
C CYS A 15 3.28 -14.88 36.96
N GLY A 16 3.51 -15.63 35.87
CA GLY A 16 2.71 -15.49 34.65
C GLY A 16 3.47 -15.02 33.40
N GLU A 17 3.76 -16.01 32.55
CA GLU A 17 3.41 -15.99 31.12
C GLU A 17 4.31 -15.24 30.11
N LEU A 18 4.95 -16.08 29.29
CA LEU A 18 4.99 -16.05 27.83
C LEU A 18 4.68 -14.69 27.20
N ARG A 19 5.75 -14.04 26.71
CA ARG A 19 5.72 -12.97 25.72
C ARG A 19 4.71 -13.28 24.63
N GLY A 20 3.50 -12.76 24.83
CA GLY A 20 2.47 -12.67 23.82
C GLY A 20 3.05 -11.95 22.62
N GLU A 21 2.95 -12.63 21.49
CA GLU A 21 3.11 -12.09 20.15
C GLU A 21 2.60 -10.66 20.10
N ARG A 22 3.44 -9.73 19.64
CA ARG A 22 2.97 -8.45 19.10
C ARG A 22 2.07 -8.77 17.91
N ARG A 23 0.80 -9.02 18.20
CA ARG A 23 -0.23 -9.05 17.17
C ARG A 23 -0.31 -7.65 16.60
N ASP A 24 -0.07 -7.58 15.31
CA ASP A 24 -0.25 -6.44 14.42
C ASP A 24 -1.76 -6.09 14.33
N ASN A 25 -2.32 -5.67 15.47
CA ASN A 25 -3.75 -5.49 15.71
C ASN A 25 -4.30 -4.19 15.11
N GLY A 26 -3.49 -3.41 14.38
CA GLY A 26 -3.88 -2.12 13.80
C GLY A 26 -4.62 -2.22 12.46
N GLU A 27 -4.43 -3.30 11.70
CA GLU A 27 -5.01 -3.43 10.35
C GLU A 27 -6.24 -4.36 10.27
N GLN A 28 -6.49 -5.17 11.30
CA GLN A 28 -7.50 -6.25 11.23
C GLN A 28 -8.96 -5.82 11.38
N MET A 29 -9.27 -4.56 11.74
CA MET A 29 -10.65 -4.14 11.95
C MET A 29 -11.03 -2.86 11.19
N GLN A 30 -10.49 -2.68 9.98
CA GLN A 30 -11.06 -1.70 9.08
C GLN A 30 -12.32 -2.27 8.43
N SER A 31 -13.42 -1.52 8.55
CA SER A 31 -14.64 -1.83 7.80
C SER A 31 -14.31 -1.91 6.30
N PRO A 32 -14.95 -2.81 5.52
CA PRO A 32 -14.70 -2.91 4.09
C PRO A 32 -14.80 -1.57 3.36
N GLY A 33 -15.72 -0.69 3.77
CA GLY A 33 -15.83 0.66 3.23
C GLY A 33 -14.64 1.56 3.52
N LEU A 34 -14.11 1.56 4.74
CA LEU A 34 -12.90 2.34 5.06
C LEU A 34 -11.68 1.82 4.30
N LEU A 35 -11.55 0.50 4.14
CA LEU A 35 -10.50 -0.10 3.32
C LEU A 35 -10.61 0.39 1.87
N LEU A 36 -11.80 0.33 1.26
CA LEU A 36 -12.01 0.74 -0.13
C LEU A 36 -11.72 2.23 -0.34
N VAL A 37 -12.19 3.10 0.54
CA VAL A 37 -11.88 4.55 0.50
C VAL A 37 -10.37 4.77 0.61
N SER A 38 -9.72 4.11 1.56
CA SER A 38 -8.27 4.23 1.78
C SER A 38 -7.46 3.73 0.58
N CYS A 39 -7.84 2.58 0.00
CA CYS A 39 -7.21 2.04 -1.21
C CYS A 39 -7.36 2.99 -2.39
N ARG A 40 -8.56 3.54 -2.62
CA ARG A 40 -8.81 4.49 -3.72
C ARG A 40 -7.95 5.75 -3.61
N GLN A 41 -7.79 6.29 -2.40
CA GLN A 41 -6.94 7.46 -2.14
C GLN A 41 -5.45 7.13 -2.25
N THR A 42 -5.04 5.99 -1.70
CA THR A 42 -3.62 5.59 -1.61
C THR A 42 -3.09 5.14 -2.97
N ILE A 43 -3.86 4.30 -3.68
CA ILE A 43 -3.50 3.75 -4.99
C ILE A 43 -3.86 4.74 -6.12
N GLY A 44 -4.85 5.62 -5.92
CA GLY A 44 -5.30 6.55 -6.97
C GLY A 44 -6.26 5.92 -7.99
N TRP A 45 -6.98 4.87 -7.61
CA TRP A 45 -7.97 4.21 -8.45
C TRP A 45 -9.39 4.73 -8.21
N THR A 46 -10.17 4.76 -9.29
CA THR A 46 -11.63 4.85 -9.30
C THR A 46 -12.26 3.47 -9.13
N LEU A 47 -13.55 3.40 -8.76
CA LEU A 47 -14.29 2.13 -8.72
C LEU A 47 -14.29 1.41 -10.08
N MET A 48 -14.30 2.16 -11.19
CA MET A 48 -14.20 1.59 -12.54
C MET A 48 -12.84 0.93 -12.78
N GLN A 49 -11.74 1.52 -12.29
CA GLN A 49 -10.42 0.91 -12.36
C GLN A 49 -10.34 -0.34 -11.48
N MET A 50 -10.93 -0.30 -10.28
CA MET A 50 -11.00 -1.48 -9.41
C MET A 50 -11.70 -2.64 -10.11
N GLU A 51 -12.88 -2.41 -10.71
CA GLU A 51 -13.61 -3.41 -11.49
C GLU A 51 -12.78 -4.01 -12.61
N ARG A 52 -12.13 -3.17 -13.43
CA ARG A 52 -11.30 -3.65 -14.55
C ARG A 52 -10.11 -4.49 -14.10
N ARG A 53 -9.56 -4.19 -12.91
CA ARG A 53 -8.37 -4.86 -12.38
C ARG A 53 -8.72 -6.16 -11.71
N SER A 54 -9.73 -6.16 -10.85
CA SER A 54 -10.14 -7.35 -10.11
C SER A 54 -11.08 -8.28 -10.88
N GLY A 55 -11.79 -7.77 -11.90
CA GLY A 55 -12.90 -8.47 -12.54
C GLY A 55 -14.21 -8.46 -11.72
N ILE A 56 -14.23 -7.75 -10.59
CA ILE A 56 -15.38 -7.69 -9.69
C ILE A 56 -16.25 -6.49 -10.04
N PRO A 57 -17.57 -6.66 -10.25
CA PRO A 57 -18.45 -5.55 -10.59
C PRO A 57 -18.41 -4.41 -9.56
N ARG A 58 -18.44 -3.15 -10.03
CA ARG A 58 -18.57 -1.96 -9.17
C ARG A 58 -19.76 -2.00 -8.20
N SER A 59 -20.81 -2.77 -8.50
CA SER A 59 -21.96 -2.97 -7.61
C SER A 59 -21.56 -3.69 -6.32
N GLU A 60 -20.69 -4.70 -6.41
CA GLU A 60 -20.20 -5.45 -5.24
C GLU A 60 -19.32 -4.55 -4.36
N PHE A 61 -18.41 -3.78 -4.95
CA PHE A 61 -17.64 -2.78 -4.22
C PHE A 61 -18.53 -1.78 -3.48
N ARG A 62 -19.61 -1.30 -4.11
CA ARG A 62 -20.58 -0.40 -3.46
C ARG A 62 -21.36 -1.07 -2.33
N ARG A 63 -21.71 -2.35 -2.46
CA ARG A 63 -22.37 -3.12 -1.40
C ARG A 63 -21.44 -3.27 -0.19
N TRP A 64 -20.16 -3.58 -0.40
CA TRP A 64 -19.16 -3.63 0.66
C TRP A 64 -18.91 -2.26 1.30
N GLU A 65 -18.83 -1.19 0.50
CA GLU A 65 -18.70 0.19 1.02
C GLU A 65 -19.84 0.55 1.97
N ARG A 66 -21.06 0.09 1.68
CA ARG A 66 -22.27 0.35 2.48
C ARG A 66 -22.53 -0.66 3.61
N GLY A 67 -21.69 -1.68 3.75
CA GLY A 67 -21.92 -2.78 4.70
C GLY A 67 -23.11 -3.68 4.34
N GLN A 68 -23.59 -3.65 3.09
CA GLN A 68 -24.69 -4.46 2.58
C GLN A 68 -24.28 -5.89 2.21
N ALA A 69 -22.97 -6.18 2.25
CA ALA A 69 -22.40 -7.50 2.02
C ALA A 69 -21.04 -7.60 2.72
N ALA A 70 -20.65 -8.83 3.08
CA ALA A 70 -19.29 -9.11 3.52
C ALA A 70 -18.34 -9.10 2.32
N MET A 71 -17.17 -8.49 2.49
CA MET A 71 -16.09 -8.53 1.50
C MET A 71 -15.35 -9.88 1.64
N PRO A 72 -15.13 -10.62 0.54
CA PRO A 72 -14.34 -11.84 0.57
C PRO A 72 -12.91 -11.61 1.09
N VAL A 73 -12.34 -12.63 1.75
CA VAL A 73 -11.04 -12.52 2.43
C VAL A 73 -9.90 -12.31 1.44
N GLU A 74 -9.96 -12.98 0.30
CA GLU A 74 -9.02 -12.87 -0.81
C GLU A 74 -9.00 -11.45 -1.40
N VAL A 75 -10.18 -10.85 -1.59
CA VAL A 75 -10.30 -9.47 -2.08
C VAL A 75 -9.74 -8.48 -1.06
N ARG A 76 -10.01 -8.71 0.23
CA ARG A 76 -9.46 -7.90 1.32
C ARG A 76 -7.94 -8.01 1.35
N ALA A 77 -7.38 -9.21 1.30
CA ALA A 77 -5.94 -9.46 1.35
C ALA A 77 -5.23 -8.79 0.15
N TRP A 78 -5.79 -8.93 -1.05
CA TRP A 78 -5.32 -8.28 -2.26
C TRP A 78 -5.29 -6.75 -2.12
N LEU A 79 -6.38 -6.13 -1.66
CA LEU A 79 -6.45 -4.68 -1.44
C LEU A 79 -5.47 -4.20 -0.37
N CYS A 80 -5.31 -4.96 0.72
CA CYS A 80 -4.34 -4.67 1.76
C CYS A 80 -2.90 -4.72 1.22
N ALA A 81 -2.55 -5.75 0.45
CA ALA A 81 -1.22 -5.89 -0.15
C ALA A 81 -0.90 -4.74 -1.10
N LEU A 82 -1.80 -4.41 -2.03
CA LEU A 82 -1.62 -3.28 -2.94
C LEU A 82 -1.54 -1.93 -2.22
N ARG A 83 -2.34 -1.75 -1.16
CA ARG A 83 -2.27 -0.53 -0.34
C ARG A 83 -0.95 -0.42 0.41
N ALA A 84 -0.49 -1.52 1.01
CA ALA A 84 0.78 -1.57 1.72
C ALA A 84 1.95 -1.24 0.78
N LEU A 85 1.95 -1.81 -0.44
CA LEU A 85 2.90 -1.49 -1.49
C LEU A 85 2.92 0.01 -1.81
N HIS A 86 1.75 0.61 -2.04
CA HIS A 86 1.64 2.05 -2.36
C HIS A 86 2.02 2.95 -1.17
N ARG A 87 1.86 2.50 0.07
CA ARG A 87 2.38 3.23 1.25
C ARG A 87 3.89 3.12 1.35
N GLN A 88 4.44 1.94 1.11
CA GLN A 88 5.88 1.68 1.14
C GLN A 88 6.63 2.51 0.08
N TYR A 89 6.01 2.68 -1.09
CA TYR A 89 6.53 3.41 -2.23
C TYR A 89 5.62 4.60 -2.59
N ALA A 90 5.30 5.43 -1.59
CA ALA A 90 4.39 6.57 -1.78
C ALA A 90 4.93 7.64 -2.76
N SER A 91 6.25 7.81 -2.84
CA SER A 91 6.89 8.72 -3.77
C SER A 91 8.28 8.22 -4.18
N PRO A 92 8.91 8.78 -5.23
CA PRO A 92 10.29 8.47 -5.60
C PRO A 92 11.30 8.72 -4.47
N LEU A 93 10.94 9.53 -3.47
CA LEU A 93 11.83 9.88 -2.36
C LEU A 93 11.72 8.91 -1.18
N SER A 94 10.74 8.00 -1.17
CA SER A 94 10.56 7.00 -0.11
C SER A 94 11.86 6.25 0.21
N ALA A 95 12.17 6.10 1.51
CA ALA A 95 13.37 5.41 1.98
C ALA A 95 13.47 3.95 1.48
N SER A 96 12.32 3.32 1.25
CA SER A 96 12.20 1.96 0.69
C SER A 96 12.74 1.83 -0.74
N VAL A 97 12.88 2.93 -1.47
CA VAL A 97 13.47 2.94 -2.83
C VAL A 97 14.98 2.77 -2.69
N ARG A 98 15.43 1.52 -2.71
CA ARG A 98 16.84 1.16 -2.68
C ARG A 98 17.46 1.39 -4.06
N MET A 99 18.56 2.13 -4.08
CA MET A 99 19.34 2.33 -5.30
C MET A 99 20.25 1.11 -5.49
N GLY A 100 20.09 0.38 -6.59
CA GLY A 100 20.91 -0.79 -6.89
C GLY A 100 20.47 -1.53 -8.15
N GLY A 101 21.33 -2.41 -8.67
CA GLY A 101 21.10 -3.23 -9.86
C GLY A 101 21.37 -2.53 -11.20
N ASN A 102 21.49 -3.33 -12.26
CA ASN A 102 21.96 -2.88 -13.59
C ASN A 102 20.86 -2.47 -14.57
N ARG A 103 19.60 -2.36 -14.13
CA ARG A 103 18.49 -1.95 -15.00
C ARG A 103 18.67 -0.50 -15.43
N GLN A 104 18.56 -0.27 -16.74
CA GLN A 104 18.65 1.05 -17.33
C GLN A 104 17.49 1.95 -16.86
N PRO A 105 17.71 3.27 -16.74
CA PRO A 105 16.63 4.19 -16.42
C PRO A 105 15.50 4.13 -17.47
N MET A 106 14.26 4.20 -17.01
CA MET A 106 13.08 4.04 -17.86
C MET A 106 12.98 5.16 -18.89
N GLY A 107 12.80 4.79 -20.16
CA GLY A 107 12.38 5.71 -21.21
C GLY A 107 10.86 5.80 -21.30
N PRO A 108 10.32 6.55 -22.28
CA PRO A 108 8.88 6.79 -22.38
C PRO A 108 8.04 5.53 -22.52
N ARG A 109 8.55 4.51 -23.22
CA ARG A 109 7.85 3.23 -23.42
C ARG A 109 7.73 2.45 -22.11
N GLU A 110 8.80 2.36 -21.34
CA GLU A 110 8.78 1.67 -20.04
C GLU A 110 7.88 2.41 -19.04
N VAL A 111 7.91 3.74 -19.03
CA VAL A 111 7.01 4.55 -18.19
C VAL A 111 5.55 4.31 -18.58
N ALA A 112 5.22 4.34 -19.87
CA ALA A 112 3.87 4.09 -20.36
C ALA A 112 3.39 2.69 -19.95
N ARG A 113 4.23 1.66 -20.11
CA ARG A 113 3.92 0.29 -19.68
C ARG A 113 3.66 0.22 -18.18
N ALA A 114 4.53 0.78 -17.35
CA ALA A 114 4.32 0.76 -15.91
C ALA A 114 3.04 1.50 -15.49
N CYS A 115 2.72 2.64 -16.11
CA CYS A 115 1.43 3.31 -15.90
C CYS A 115 0.24 2.42 -16.29
N LEU A 116 0.33 1.68 -17.39
CA LEU A 116 -0.70 0.72 -17.80
C LEU A 116 -0.82 -0.44 -16.81
N VAL A 117 0.28 -0.94 -16.26
CA VAL A 117 0.26 -2.01 -15.26
C VAL A 117 -0.34 -1.52 -13.94
N ILE A 118 0.11 -0.37 -13.43
CA ILE A 118 -0.36 0.21 -12.17
C ILE A 118 -1.77 0.81 -12.31
N GLY A 119 -2.19 1.14 -13.54
CA GLY A 119 -3.48 1.79 -13.81
C GLY A 119 -3.48 3.27 -13.50
N TRP A 120 -2.33 3.93 -13.61
CA TRP A 120 -2.21 5.37 -13.46
C TRP A 120 -2.38 6.11 -14.77
N SER A 121 -2.95 7.31 -14.68
CA SER A 121 -2.84 8.29 -15.75
C SER A 121 -1.52 9.05 -15.62
N GLU A 122 -1.09 9.71 -16.69
CA GLU A 122 0.07 10.63 -16.66
C GLU A 122 -0.07 11.71 -15.58
N ARG A 123 -1.31 12.17 -15.32
CA ARG A 123 -1.59 13.14 -14.26
C ARG A 123 -1.25 12.57 -12.88
N VAL A 124 -1.72 11.36 -12.58
CA VAL A 124 -1.45 10.70 -11.29
C VAL A 124 0.04 10.41 -11.14
N LEU A 125 0.71 9.96 -12.21
CA LEU A 125 2.15 9.75 -12.20
C LEU A 125 2.90 11.03 -11.85
N ALA A 126 2.60 12.15 -12.53
CA ALA A 126 3.24 13.43 -12.31
C ALA A 126 3.03 13.93 -10.86
N GLU A 127 1.78 13.85 -10.37
CA GLU A 127 1.44 14.22 -8.99
C GLU A 127 2.25 13.41 -7.97
N ARG A 128 2.33 12.09 -8.13
CA ARG A 128 3.09 11.20 -7.25
C ARG A 128 4.61 11.40 -7.35
N MET A 129 5.10 11.89 -8.49
CA MET A 129 6.49 12.30 -8.66
C MET A 129 6.80 13.67 -8.05
N GLY A 130 5.80 14.46 -7.67
CA GLY A 130 5.97 15.86 -7.29
C GLY A 130 6.34 16.76 -8.46
N GLU A 131 5.86 16.42 -9.66
CA GLU A 131 6.16 17.12 -10.92
C GLU A 131 4.91 17.71 -11.54
N HIS A 132 5.08 18.79 -12.32
CA HIS A 132 3.97 19.31 -13.12
C HIS A 132 3.72 18.40 -14.34
N ARG A 133 2.46 18.06 -14.63
CA ARG A 133 2.09 17.16 -15.75
C ARG A 133 2.75 17.58 -17.07
N THR A 134 2.72 18.87 -17.41
CA THR A 134 3.31 19.39 -18.64
C THR A 134 4.83 19.19 -18.72
N HIS A 135 5.53 19.22 -17.58
CA HIS A 135 6.97 18.95 -17.54
C HIS A 135 7.24 17.47 -17.85
N LEU A 136 6.54 16.56 -17.16
CA LEU A 136 6.66 15.13 -17.41
C LEU A 136 6.34 14.79 -18.88
N ARG A 137 5.27 15.37 -19.44
CA ARG A 137 4.90 15.17 -20.85
C ARG A 137 6.01 15.56 -21.81
N ARG A 138 6.57 16.76 -21.66
CA ARG A 138 7.65 17.25 -22.53
C ARG A 138 8.89 16.36 -22.44
N LEU A 139 9.22 15.89 -21.24
CA LEU A 139 10.32 14.95 -21.00
C LEU A 139 10.07 13.65 -21.79
N MET A 140 8.87 13.09 -21.70
CA MET A 140 8.48 11.88 -22.43
C MET A 140 8.48 12.08 -23.96
N GLU A 141 7.95 13.20 -24.45
CA GLU A 141 7.90 13.53 -25.89
C GLU A 141 9.29 13.69 -26.51
N ARG A 142 10.27 14.17 -25.74
CA ARG A 142 11.67 14.29 -26.18
C ARG A 142 12.44 12.97 -26.17
N GLY A 143 11.82 11.87 -25.73
CA GLY A 143 12.51 10.59 -25.59
C GLY A 143 13.43 10.52 -24.37
N GLU A 144 13.36 11.50 -23.47
CA GLU A 144 14.23 11.55 -22.29
C GLU A 144 13.86 10.44 -21.29
N ARG A 145 14.87 9.98 -20.54
CA ARG A 145 14.71 8.94 -19.53
C ARG A 145 14.44 9.56 -18.17
N LEU A 146 13.66 8.87 -17.35
CA LEU A 146 13.52 9.21 -15.94
C LEU A 146 14.88 9.08 -15.24
N THR A 147 15.04 9.80 -14.13
CA THR A 147 16.20 9.58 -13.26
C THR A 147 16.23 8.13 -12.75
N PRO A 148 17.41 7.58 -12.42
CA PRO A 148 17.51 6.22 -11.90
C PRO A 148 16.58 5.96 -10.71
N ARG A 149 16.48 6.92 -9.78
CA ARG A 149 15.62 6.78 -8.59
C ARG A 149 14.14 6.72 -8.92
N ARG A 150 13.65 7.60 -9.82
CA ARG A 150 12.25 7.58 -10.30
C ARG A 150 11.92 6.30 -11.05
N SER A 151 12.88 5.81 -11.85
CA SER A 151 12.76 4.53 -12.56
C SER A 151 12.61 3.37 -11.59
N ARG A 152 13.46 3.30 -10.55
CA ARG A 152 13.40 2.24 -9.52
C ARG A 152 12.12 2.25 -8.72
N TRP A 153 11.67 3.44 -8.33
CA TRP A 153 10.40 3.58 -7.65
C TRP A 153 9.24 3.02 -8.50
N LEU A 154 9.22 3.34 -9.80
CA LEU A 154 8.16 2.88 -10.70
C LEU A 154 8.28 1.37 -11.01
N ASP A 155 9.50 0.84 -11.12
CA ASP A 155 9.76 -0.61 -11.23
C ASP A 155 9.15 -1.36 -10.03
N HIS A 156 9.39 -0.92 -8.80
CA HIS A 156 8.84 -1.58 -7.61
C HIS A 156 7.31 -1.59 -7.58
N LEU A 157 6.69 -0.49 -8.01
CA LEU A 157 5.23 -0.42 -8.12
C LEU A 157 4.70 -1.32 -9.26
N GLU A 158 5.38 -1.35 -10.41
CA GLU A 158 5.05 -2.23 -11.54
C GLU A 158 5.13 -3.70 -11.11
N ASP A 159 6.26 -4.12 -10.55
CA ASP A 159 6.51 -5.49 -10.11
C ASP A 159 5.51 -5.94 -9.04
N GLY A 160 5.18 -5.06 -8.09
CA GLY A 160 4.15 -5.34 -7.09
C GLY A 160 2.76 -5.50 -7.71
N HIS A 161 2.37 -4.65 -8.67
CA HIS A 161 1.10 -4.80 -9.38
C HIS A 161 1.03 -6.06 -10.24
N LEU A 162 2.16 -6.52 -10.77
CA LEU A 162 2.25 -7.82 -11.46
C LEU A 162 2.15 -9.00 -10.48
N THR A 163 2.73 -8.87 -9.29
CA THR A 163 2.66 -9.88 -8.23
C THR A 163 1.22 -10.05 -7.71
N TRP A 164 0.50 -8.94 -7.52
CA TRP A 164 -0.89 -8.93 -7.06
C TRP A 164 -1.84 -8.49 -8.18
N SER A 165 -1.79 -9.18 -9.32
CA SER A 165 -2.55 -8.78 -10.51
C SER A 165 -4.06 -8.85 -10.34
N ARG A 166 -4.55 -9.83 -9.55
CA ARG A 166 -5.97 -10.06 -9.24
C ARG A 166 -6.11 -10.69 -7.84
N PRO A 167 -7.26 -10.50 -7.18
CA PRO A 167 -7.58 -11.24 -5.96
C PRO A 167 -7.74 -12.73 -6.19
#